data_AF-B9S0Y3-F1
#
_entry.id   AF-B9S0Y3-F1
#
_cell.length_a   1.000
_cell.length_b   1.000
_cell.length_c   1.000
_cell.angle_alpha   90.00
_cell.angle_beta   90.00
_cell.angle_gamma   90.00
#
_symmetry.space_group_name_H-M   'P 1'
#
loop_
_entity.id
_entity.type
_entity.pdbx_description
1 polymer ?
#
loop_
_entity_poly.entity_id
_entity_poly.type
_entity_poly.pdbx_seq_one_letter_code
_entity_poly.pdbx_strand_id
1 'polypeptide(L)'
;MAKGDVPLPFETNKNQNSVELSKADSSDPNHSHHSDHPGMILVSKTLNGDNYPGSKRAMTLALNSKNKLGFVDGFCEPPSKEKHHDSYGS
;
A
#
# COMPACT_ATOMS: atom_id res chain seq x y z
N MET A 1 36.11 -48.92 13.82
CA MET A 1 36.00 -48.48 12.42
C MET A 1 34.59 -48.78 11.93
N ALA A 2 33.68 -47.82 12.04
CA ALA A 2 32.33 -47.93 11.49
C ALA A 2 31.89 -46.55 10.99
N LYS A 3 31.81 -46.49 9.66
CA LYS A 3 31.06 -45.65 8.73
C LYS A 3 30.46 -44.35 9.31
N GLY A 4 30.87 -43.23 8.73
CA GLY A 4 30.28 -41.92 8.97
C GLY A 4 28.85 -41.88 8.45
N ASP A 5 27.92 -41.64 9.36
CA ASP A 5 26.54 -41.32 9.05
C ASP A 5 26.47 -39.88 8.53
N VAL A 6 26.06 -39.74 7.27
CA VAL A 6 25.73 -38.47 6.63
C VAL A 6 24.43 -37.97 7.27
N PRO A 7 24.36 -36.76 7.85
CA PRO A 7 23.09 -36.24 8.31
C PRO A 7 22.21 -35.92 7.10
N LEU A 8 20.99 -36.45 7.11
CA LEU A 8 19.92 -36.14 6.17
C LEU A 8 19.69 -34.61 6.13
N PRO A 9 19.30 -34.05 4.96
CA PRO A 9 19.00 -32.62 4.85
C PRO A 9 17.87 -32.28 5.82
N PHE A 10 18.03 -31.16 6.52
CA PHE A 10 17.04 -30.54 7.39
C PHE A 10 15.66 -30.57 6.72
N GLU A 11 14.75 -31.41 7.22
CA GLU A 11 13.35 -31.23 6.91
C GLU A 11 12.89 -29.96 7.62
N THR A 12 12.68 -28.90 6.85
CA THR A 12 12.08 -27.68 7.42
C THR A 12 10.59 -27.98 7.57
N ASN A 13 10.15 -28.11 8.82
CA ASN A 13 8.73 -28.23 9.11
C ASN A 13 8.02 -26.95 8.63
N LYS A 14 7.09 -27.09 7.68
CA LYS A 14 6.04 -26.09 7.51
C LYS A 14 5.08 -26.23 8.69
N ASN A 15 5.43 -25.65 9.83
CA ASN A 15 4.40 -25.20 10.74
C ASN A 15 3.95 -23.82 10.28
N GLN A 16 2.91 -23.80 9.45
CA GLN A 16 2.22 -22.59 9.04
C GLN A 16 1.38 -22.08 10.23
N ASN A 17 2.04 -21.66 11.30
CA ASN A 17 1.40 -20.83 12.30
C ASN A 17 1.41 -19.39 11.78
N SER A 18 0.20 -18.97 11.42
CA SER A 18 -0.20 -17.66 10.94
C SER A 18 0.52 -16.51 11.67
N VAL A 19 1.50 -15.94 10.98
CA VAL A 19 1.72 -14.50 11.05
C VAL A 19 1.41 -13.99 9.66
N GLU A 20 0.11 -13.80 9.40
CA GLU A 20 -0.36 -12.88 8.37
C GLU A 20 0.11 -11.48 8.78
N LEU A 21 1.40 -11.23 8.62
CA LEU A 21 1.91 -9.88 8.50
C LEU A 21 1.32 -9.41 7.18
N SER A 22 0.16 -8.76 7.26
CA SER A 22 -0.59 -8.18 6.16
C SER A 22 0.41 -7.56 5.20
N LYS A 23 0.74 -8.30 4.15
CA LYS A 23 1.56 -7.80 3.07
C LYS A 23 0.61 -6.86 2.36
N ALA A 24 0.52 -5.65 2.89
CA ALA A 24 -0.15 -4.57 2.23
C ALA A 24 0.42 -4.55 0.83
N ASP A 25 -0.38 -4.99 -0.14
CA ASP A 25 0.02 -4.96 -1.52
C ASP A 25 0.24 -3.48 -1.82
N SER A 26 1.50 -3.07 -1.95
CA SER A 26 1.87 -1.69 -2.25
C SER A 26 1.33 -1.24 -3.62
N SER A 27 0.80 -2.19 -4.39
CA SER A 27 0.02 -2.00 -5.61
C SER A 27 -1.48 -1.76 -5.38
N ASP A 28 -2.03 -1.96 -4.18
CA ASP A 28 -3.41 -1.57 -3.89
C ASP A 28 -3.49 -0.04 -3.80
N PRO A 29 -4.29 0.63 -4.65
CA PRO A 29 -4.49 2.07 -4.58
C PRO A 29 -4.97 2.55 -3.19
N ASN A 30 -5.76 1.73 -2.50
CA ASN A 30 -6.32 2.06 -1.19
C ASN A 30 -5.32 1.86 -0.04
N HIS A 31 -4.15 1.28 -0.29
CA HIS A 31 -3.13 1.14 0.73
C HIS A 31 -2.53 2.52 1.11
N SER A 32 -2.59 2.84 2.41
CA SER A 32 -1.90 4.01 2.98
C SER A 32 -0.45 3.63 3.31
N HIS A 33 0.50 4.20 2.58
CA HIS A 33 1.92 3.97 2.82
C HIS A 33 2.37 4.74 4.06
N HIS A 34 3.28 4.21 4.88
CA HIS A 34 3.75 4.89 6.10
C HIS A 34 4.38 6.28 5.85
N SER A 35 4.80 6.56 4.62
CA SER A 35 5.30 7.88 4.19
C SER A 35 4.22 8.79 3.59
N ASP A 36 2.94 8.41 3.63
CA ASP A 36 1.84 9.29 3.29
C ASP A 36 1.70 10.38 4.35
N HIS A 37 1.68 11.62 3.90
CA HIS A 37 1.50 12.78 4.75
C HIS A 37 0.23 13.52 4.31
N PRO A 38 -0.95 13.18 4.86
CA PRO A 38 -2.24 13.72 4.40
C PRO A 38 -2.36 15.25 4.58
N GLY A 39 -1.51 15.87 5.40
CA GLY A 39 -1.41 17.32 5.56
C GLY A 39 -0.33 18.00 4.71
N MET A 40 0.39 17.26 3.85
CA MET A 40 1.48 17.83 3.06
C MET A 40 0.95 18.67 1.91
N ILE A 41 1.34 19.95 1.88
CA ILE A 41 1.02 20.86 0.79
C ILE A 41 1.89 20.51 -0.44
N LEU A 42 1.25 19.97 -1.49
CA LEU A 42 1.94 19.62 -2.74
C LEU A 42 2.27 20.85 -3.60
N VAL A 43 1.47 21.91 -3.53
CA VAL A 43 1.68 23.17 -4.25
C VAL A 43 1.31 24.32 -3.33
N SER A 44 2.27 25.16 -2.97
CA SER A 44 2.03 26.34 -2.12
C SER A 44 1.47 27.53 -2.90
N LYS A 45 1.70 27.56 -4.21
CA LYS A 45 1.21 28.62 -5.10
C LYS A 45 -0.16 28.25 -5.66
N THR A 46 -1.08 29.21 -5.69
CA THR A 46 -2.36 29.05 -6.37
C THR A 46 -2.14 28.70 -7.84
N LEU A 47 -2.81 27.66 -8.32
CA LEU A 47 -2.70 27.23 -9.71
C LEU A 47 -3.37 28.26 -10.64
N ASN A 48 -2.70 28.59 -11.73
CA ASN A 48 -3.20 29.47 -12.79
C ASN A 48 -2.84 28.87 -14.17
N GLY A 49 -3.27 29.50 -15.26
CA GLY A 49 -3.04 28.98 -16.62
C GLY A 49 -1.56 28.73 -16.93
N ASP A 50 -0.66 29.59 -16.45
CA ASP A 50 0.77 29.53 -16.76
C ASP A 50 1.50 28.44 -15.98
N ASN A 51 1.17 28.28 -14.69
CA ASN A 51 1.85 27.32 -13.82
C ASN A 51 1.21 25.92 -13.83
N TYR A 52 -0.01 25.80 -14.36
CA TYR A 52 -0.76 24.55 -14.36
C TYR A 52 -0.06 23.41 -15.12
N PRO A 53 0.51 23.59 -16.34
CA PRO A 53 1.12 22.48 -17.06
C PRO A 53 2.29 21.83 -16.30
N GLY A 54 3.13 22.66 -15.66
CA GLY A 54 4.25 22.19 -14.84
C GLY A 54 3.78 21.51 -13.56
N SER A 55 2.85 22.13 -12.84
CA SER A 55 2.28 21.59 -11.60
C SER A 55 1.50 20.29 -11.85
N LYS A 56 0.71 20.22 -12.93
CA LYS A 56 0.00 18.99 -13.33
C LYS A 56 0.98 17.84 -13.49
N ARG A 57 2.07 18.05 -14.25
CA ARG A 57 3.11 17.03 -14.44
C ARG A 57 3.75 16.60 -13.13
N ALA A 58 4.10 17.56 -12.27
CA ALA A 58 4.70 17.26 -10.97
C ALA A 58 3.76 16.45 -10.05
N MET A 59 2.49 16.84 -9.97
CA MET A 59 1.47 16.13 -9.20
C MET A 59 1.24 14.71 -9.76
N THR A 60 1.12 14.57 -11.08
CA THR A 60 0.97 13.25 -11.72
C THR A 60 2.14 12.33 -11.37
N LEU A 61 3.39 12.82 -11.43
CA LEU A 61 4.57 12.02 -11.08
C LEU A 61 4.58 11.62 -9.60
N ALA A 62 4.29 12.56 -8.70
CA ALA A 62 4.25 12.29 -7.26
C ALA A 62 3.20 11.22 -6.92
N LEU A 63 2.00 11.33 -7.49
CA LEU A 63 0.91 10.37 -7.24
C LEU A 63 1.16 9.02 -7.89
N ASN A 64 1.67 9.00 -9.13
CA ASN A 64 1.99 7.76 -9.84
C ASN A 64 3.07 6.95 -9.11
N SER A 65 4.04 7.61 -8.46
CA SER A 65 5.09 6.93 -7.69
C SER A 65 4.56 6.05 -6.54
N LYS A 66 3.31 6.27 -6.11
CA LYS A 66 2.65 5.56 -5.01
C LYS A 66 1.37 4.86 -5.44
N ASN A 67 1.16 4.66 -6.75
CA ASN A 67 -0.07 4.13 -7.34
C ASN A 67 -1.36 4.88 -6.93
N LYS A 68 -1.26 6.19 -6.71
CA LYS A 68 -2.37 7.05 -6.25
C LYS A 68 -2.97 7.93 -7.34
N LEU A 69 -2.61 7.73 -8.60
CA LEU A 69 -3.14 8.56 -9.70
C LEU A 69 -4.66 8.36 -9.87
N GLY A 70 -5.16 7.15 -9.61
CA GLY A 70 -6.58 6.81 -9.69
C GLY A 70 -7.50 7.64 -8.79
N PHE A 71 -6.98 8.27 -7.72
CA PHE A 71 -7.76 9.17 -6.86
C PHE A 71 -8.09 10.50 -7.54
N VAL A 72 -7.25 10.97 -8.47
CA VAL A 72 -7.45 12.23 -9.18
C VAL A 72 -8.22 12.02 -10.47
N ASP A 73 -7.91 10.93 -11.17
CA ASP A 73 -8.57 10.59 -12.44
C ASP A 73 -9.93 9.88 -12.26
N GLY A 74 -10.31 9.55 -11.02
CA GLY A 74 -11.60 8.94 -10.70
C GLY A 74 -11.72 7.43 -11.00
N PHE A 75 -10.59 6.77 -11.32
CA PHE A 75 -10.54 5.32 -11.55
C PHE A 75 -10.56 4.51 -10.24
N CYS A 76 -10.29 5.12 -9.09
CA CYS A 76 -10.37 4.44 -7.81
C CYS A 76 -11.81 4.49 -7.29
N GLU A 77 -12.42 3.32 -7.05
CA GLU A 77 -13.73 3.26 -6.44
C GLU A 77 -13.65 3.77 -4.99
N PRO A 78 -14.64 4.56 -4.52
CA PRO A 78 -14.73 4.90 -3.12
C PRO A 78 -14.90 3.62 -2.29
N PRO A 79 -14.35 3.55 -1.07
CA PRO A 79 -14.58 2.41 -0.21
C PRO A 79 -16.08 2.20 -0.04
N SER A 80 -16.51 0.94 -0.13
CA SER A 80 -17.90 0.59 0.14
C SER A 80 -18.25 1.10 1.55
N LYS A 81 -19.48 1.56 1.74
CA LYS A 81 -20.00 1.86 3.08
C LYS A 81 -20.23 0.54 3.80
N GLU A 82 -19.18 -0.21 4.09
CA GLU A 82 -19.28 -1.38 4.94
C GLU A 82 -19.65 -0.85 6.32
N LYS A 83 -20.92 -1.07 6.67
CA LYS A 83 -21.40 -0.85 8.03
C LYS A 83 -20.47 -1.69 8.89
N HIS A 84 -19.70 -1.05 9.76
CA HIS A 84 -19.19 -1.76 10.93
C HIS A 84 -20.42 -2.40 11.56
N HIS A 85 -20.50 -3.73 11.54
CA HIS A 85 -21.52 -4.42 12.30
C HIS A 85 -21.10 -4.19 13.74
N ASP A 86 -21.68 -3.16 14.36
CA ASP A 86 -21.55 -2.80 15.77
C ASP A 86 -22.15 -3.92 16.63
N SER A 87 -21.64 -5.14 16.50
CA SER A 87 -21.94 -6.22 17.43
C SER A 87 -21.05 -6.07 18.65
N TYR A 88 -21.20 -4.95 19.35
CA TYR A 88 -21.03 -4.96 20.79
C TYR A 88 -22.26 -5.68 21.34
N GLY A 89 -22.13 -7.01 21.42
CA GLY A 89 -23.16 -7.89 21.91
C GLY A 89 -23.54 -7.62 23.37
N SER A 90 -24.77 -8.04 23.66
CA SER A 90 -25.24 -8.70 24.89
C SER A 90 -24.93 -8.06 26.24
#